data_AF-W0UCH9-F1
#
_entry.id   AF-W0UCH9-F1
#
_cell.length_a   1.000
_cell.length_b   1.000
_cell.length_c   1.000
_cell.angle_alpha   90.00
_cell.angle_beta   90.00
_cell.angle_gamma   90.00
#
_symmetry.space_group_name_H-M   'P 1'
#
loop_
_entity.id
_entity.type
_entity.pdbx_description
1 polymer ?
#
loop_
_entity_poly.entity_id
_entity_poly.type
_entity_poly.pdbx_seq_one_letter_code
_entity_poly.pdbx_strand_id
1 'polypeptide(L)' 'EHNRGHHVRVATPEDPASSRYKENFWFFLPRSVIGGLRS' A
#
# COMPACT_ATOMS: atom_id res chain seq x y z
N GLU A 1 -17.10 6.65 -2.94
CA GLU A 1 -16.14 6.56 -4.05
C GLU A 1 -14.69 6.34 -3.60
N HIS A 2 -14.22 6.90 -2.47
CA HIS A 2 -12.89 6.56 -1.94
C HIS A 2 -12.79 5.11 -1.39
N ASN A 3 -13.57 4.74 -0.37
CA ASN A 3 -13.50 3.39 0.26
C ASN A 3 -14.28 2.28 -0.47
N ARG A 4 -14.93 2.62 -1.60
CA ARG A 4 -15.74 1.68 -2.42
C ARG A 4 -15.17 1.46 -3.82
N GLY A 5 -14.11 2.20 -4.19
CA GLY A 5 -13.42 2.08 -5.48
C GLY A 5 -11.91 2.05 -5.29
N HIS A 6 -11.30 3.23 -5.06
CA HIS A 6 -9.84 3.41 -5.08
C HIS A 6 -9.07 2.98 -3.82
N HIS A 7 -9.72 2.86 -2.67
CA HIS A 7 -9.09 2.52 -1.39
C HIS A 7 -9.80 1.36 -0.70
N VAL A 8 -10.28 0.39 -1.48
CA VAL A 8 -11.01 -0.79 -0.96
C VAL A 8 -10.21 -1.60 0.05
N ARG A 9 -8.86 -1.55 -0.03
CA ARG A 9 -7.95 -2.32 0.84
C ARG A 9 -7.08 -1.43 1.73
N VAL A 10 -7.37 -0.14 1.85
CA VAL A 10 -6.55 0.77 2.66
C VAL A 10 -6.40 0.24 4.09
N ALA A 11 -5.18 0.31 4.62
CA ALA A 11 -4.81 -0.21 5.93
C ALA A 11 -4.92 -1.74 6.10
N THR A 12 -4.95 -2.51 5.01
CA THR A 12 -4.85 -3.99 5.05
C THR A 12 -3.46 -4.47 4.61
N PRO A 13 -3.03 -5.69 4.99
CA PRO A 13 -1.73 -6.24 4.59
C PRO A 13 -1.52 -6.37 3.07
N GLU A 14 -2.62 -6.47 2.32
CA GLU A 14 -2.62 -6.62 0.86
C GLU A 14 -2.46 -5.28 0.12
N ASP A 15 -2.54 -4.15 0.82
CA ASP A 15 -2.34 -2.83 0.24
C ASP A 15 -0.85 -2.46 0.18
N PRO A 16 -0.26 -2.35 -1.02
CA PRO A 16 1.12 -1.93 -1.17
C PRO A 16 1.35 -0.48 -0.72
N ALA A 17 0.33 0.38 -0.76
CA ALA A 17 0.42 1.78 -0.36
C ALA A 17 0.39 1.99 1.16
N SER A 18 0.00 0.96 1.92
CA SER A 18 -0.03 1.00 3.38
C SER A 18 1.30 0.53 3.98
N SER A 19 1.95 1.38 4.78
CA SER A 19 3.17 1.02 5.52
C SER A 19 2.86 -0.02 6.60
N ARG A 20 3.76 -1.00 6.79
CA ARG A 20 3.62 -2.00 7.85
C ARG A 20 4.21 -1.48 9.17
N TYR A 21 3.71 -2.01 10.29
CA TYR A 21 4.26 -1.67 11.61
C TYR A 21 5.76 -1.99 11.67
N LYS A 22 6.58 -0.98 12.02
CA LYS A 22 8.06 -1.02 12.03
C LYS A 22 8.74 -1.22 10.67
N GLU A 23 8.04 -0.98 9.57
CA GLU A 23 8.67 -0.98 8.25
C GLU A 23 9.57 0.26 8.09
N ASN A 24 10.83 0.05 7.73
CA ASN A 24 11.73 1.13 7.39
C ASN A 24 11.40 1.67 6.00
N PHE A 25 11.45 3.00 5.85
CA PHE A 25 11.21 3.74 4.62
C PHE A 25 11.85 3.11 3.37
N TRP A 26 13.08 2.62 3.48
CA TRP A 26 13.81 2.05 2.34
C TRP A 26 13.28 0.69 1.88
N PHE A 27 12.58 -0.05 2.74
CA PHE A 27 11.87 -1.27 2.35
C PHE A 27 10.45 -0.96 1.86
N PHE A 28 9.81 0.06 2.45
CA PHE A 28 8.50 0.53 2.03
C PHE A 28 8.50 1.07 0.59
N LEU A 29 9.46 1.94 0.26
CA LEU A 29 9.46 2.68 -1.01
C LEU A 29 9.42 1.76 -2.26
N PRO A 30 10.33 0.79 -2.45
CA PRO A 30 10.26 -0.09 -3.60
C PRO A 30 9.02 -1.01 -3.59
N ARG A 31 8.55 -1.46 -2.41
CA ARG A 31 7.33 -2.29 -2.28
C ARG A 31 6.08 -1.53 -2.70
N SER A 32 5.95 -0.29 -2.22
CA SER A 32 4.80 0.58 -2.48
C SER A 32 4.76 1.01 -3.95
N VAL A 33 5.90 1.38 -4.53
CA VAL A 33 5.99 1.75 -5.96
C VAL A 33 5.68 0.55 -6.86
N ILE A 34 6.32 -0.61 -6.65
CA ILE A 34 6.12 -1.78 -7.51
C ILE A 34 4.71 -2.38 -7.33
N GLY A 35 4.20 -2.40 -6.10
CA GLY A 35 2.86 -2.89 -5.81
C GLY A 35 1.76 -1.94 -6.30
N GLY A 36 1.98 -0.63 -6.22
CA GLY A 36 1.05 0.40 -6.70
C GLY A 36 0.91 0.44 -8.22
N LEU A 37 1.97 0.10 -8.97
CA LEU A 37 1.90 -0.03 -10.44
C LEU A 37 0.99 -1.18 -10.93
N ARG A 38 0.59 -2.10 -10.04
CA ARG A 38 -0.31 -3.22 -10.33
C ARG A 38 -1.76 -2.99 -9.90
N SER A 39 -2.09 -1.81 -9.36
CA SER A 39 -3.42 -1.48 -8.82
C SER A 39 -4.22 -0.54 -9.71
#